data_AF-A0A7C8FBB3-F1
#
_entry.id   AF-A0A7C8FBB3-F1
#
_cell.length_a   1.000
_cell.length_b   1.000
_cell.length_c   1.000
_cell.angle_alpha   90.00
_cell.angle_beta   90.00
_cell.angle_gamma   90.00
#
_symmetry.space_group_name_H-M   'P 1'
#
loop_
_entity.id
_entity.type
_entity.pdbx_description
1 polymer ?
#
loop_
_entity_poly.entity_id
_entity_poly.type
_entity_poly.pdbx_seq_one_letter_code
_entity_poly.pdbx_strand_id
1 'polypeptide(L)'
;MSHNNTILGQIVISLSRHEFDSLAKDYHQGQKIRSFTRWTQFMVMFIGKFFGRKSLRGIVMNVAAQSSKLYHLAIKPCSRAILARVNEKQPAALFGGVFFKLLERCRQFAPAHRFKFKSKLYLLDAITIDLCLSLFPWATFVSFSEGKTHESNWANALKLPRGSFVVFDRGFSEDREIFLGKIPDSLRMVCYRVPETGKELRFITNADHLSAKTIADLCKERWQIEIFFKWIRQNLKVKTFLGTSKNAVLTQIWIALCVYLLLALLKPPEQQLVECRQFSLF
;
A
#
# COMPACT_ATOMS: atom_id res chain seq x y z
N MET A 1 -10.35 -9.03 37.38
CA MET A 1 -9.05 -8.48 36.92
C MET A 1 -9.27 -7.02 36.55
N SER A 2 -8.42 -6.11 37.01
CA SER A 2 -8.57 -4.67 36.77
C SER A 2 -8.41 -4.32 35.28
N HIS A 3 -9.31 -3.48 34.76
CA HIS A 3 -9.27 -3.02 33.39
C HIS A 3 -8.08 -2.07 33.18
N ASN A 4 -7.01 -2.56 32.56
CA ASN A 4 -5.84 -1.75 32.24
C ASN A 4 -6.00 -1.14 30.84
N ASN A 5 -6.10 0.19 30.76
CA ASN A 5 -6.07 0.88 29.49
C ASN A 5 -4.65 0.84 28.93
N THR A 6 -4.42 0.04 27.89
CA THR A 6 -3.09 -0.11 27.29
C THR A 6 -2.94 0.88 26.13
N ILE A 7 -1.70 1.33 25.87
CA ILE A 7 -1.40 2.13 24.67
C ILE A 7 -1.84 1.40 23.40
N LEU A 8 -1.71 0.05 23.36
CA LEU A 8 -2.23 -0.77 22.27
C LEU A 8 -3.76 -0.64 22.10
N GLY A 9 -4.50 -0.62 23.21
CA GLY A 9 -5.94 -0.36 23.19
C GLY A 9 -6.30 1.02 22.67
N GLN A 10 -5.53 2.05 23.05
CA GLN A 10 -5.70 3.40 22.54
C GLN A 10 -5.41 3.48 21.03
N ILE A 11 -4.36 2.81 20.54
CA ILE A 11 -4.03 2.81 19.11
C ILE A 11 -5.14 2.16 18.27
N VAL A 12 -5.71 1.07 18.77
CA VAL A 12 -6.72 0.32 18.04
C VAL A 12 -8.12 0.92 18.23
N ILE A 13 -8.32 1.88 19.13
CA ILE A 13 -9.65 2.46 19.39
C ILE A 13 -10.31 3.02 18.12
N SER A 14 -9.48 3.51 17.18
CA SER A 14 -9.87 4.01 15.87
C SER A 14 -10.32 2.91 14.90
N LEU A 15 -10.29 1.63 15.28
CA LEU A 15 -10.81 0.48 14.55
C LEU A 15 -11.97 -0.14 15.33
N SER A 16 -13.19 -0.02 14.80
CA SER A 16 -14.35 -0.62 15.46
C SER A 16 -14.22 -2.15 15.43
N ARG A 17 -14.39 -2.77 16.60
CA ARG A 17 -14.38 -4.22 16.69
C ARG A 17 -15.53 -4.85 15.92
N HIS A 18 -16.71 -4.21 15.94
CA HIS A 18 -17.89 -4.69 15.24
C HIS A 18 -17.66 -4.70 13.72
N GLU A 19 -17.10 -3.62 13.16
CA GLU A 19 -16.79 -3.54 11.73
C GLU A 19 -15.74 -4.58 11.33
N PHE A 20 -14.70 -4.75 12.14
CA PHE A 20 -13.68 -5.77 11.89
C PHE A 20 -14.28 -7.17 11.87
N ASP A 21 -15.12 -7.51 12.85
CA ASP A 21 -15.73 -8.83 12.93
C ASP A 21 -16.76 -9.06 11.81
N SER A 22 -17.41 -8.01 11.30
CA SER A 22 -18.24 -8.08 10.10
C SER A 22 -17.40 -8.45 8.87
N LEU A 23 -16.34 -7.69 8.59
CA LEU A 23 -15.42 -8.01 7.49
C LEU A 23 -14.79 -9.40 7.67
N ALA A 24 -14.44 -9.79 8.90
CA ALA A 24 -13.85 -11.09 9.17
C ALA A 24 -14.80 -12.25 8.84
N LYS A 25 -16.12 -12.04 8.93
CA LYS A 25 -17.13 -13.02 8.48
C LYS A 25 -17.21 -13.06 6.97
N ASP A 26 -17.24 -11.91 6.30
CA ASP A 26 -17.38 -11.81 4.84
C ASP A 26 -16.19 -12.46 4.10
N TYR A 27 -14.99 -12.28 4.63
CA TYR A 27 -13.76 -12.85 4.07
C TYR A 27 -13.38 -14.22 4.66
N HIS A 28 -14.22 -14.82 5.50
CA HIS A 28 -13.91 -16.12 6.09
C HIS A 28 -13.95 -17.23 5.04
N GLN A 29 -12.97 -18.13 5.08
CA GLN A 29 -12.94 -19.31 4.22
C GLN A 29 -12.68 -20.58 5.04
N GLY A 30 -13.43 -21.63 4.77
CA GLY A 30 -13.27 -22.93 5.40
C GLY A 30 -13.88 -23.04 6.80
N GLN A 31 -13.34 -23.95 7.61
CA GLN A 31 -13.89 -24.23 8.94
C GLN A 31 -13.48 -23.18 9.99
N LYS A 32 -14.41 -22.87 10.91
CA LYS A 32 -14.16 -21.99 12.04
C LYS A 32 -13.07 -22.55 12.95
N ILE A 33 -12.03 -21.75 13.20
CA ILE A 33 -10.96 -22.10 14.12
C ILE A 33 -11.39 -21.73 15.54
N ARG A 34 -11.90 -22.71 16.31
CA ARG A 34 -12.50 -22.46 17.64
C ARG A 34 -11.55 -21.75 18.62
N SER A 35 -10.24 -22.02 18.54
CA SER A 35 -9.24 -21.47 19.45
C SER A 35 -8.63 -20.14 18.98
N PHE A 36 -8.91 -19.68 17.76
CA PHE A 36 -8.20 -18.54 17.16
C PHE A 36 -9.12 -17.67 16.29
N THR A 37 -9.17 -16.38 16.58
CA THR A 37 -9.99 -15.42 15.83
C THR A 37 -9.15 -14.63 14.83
N ARG A 38 -9.79 -14.09 13.79
CA ARG A 38 -9.16 -13.17 12.84
C ARG A 38 -8.63 -11.91 13.54
N TRP A 39 -9.31 -11.46 14.59
CA TRP A 39 -8.84 -10.37 15.42
C TRP A 39 -7.54 -10.71 16.16
N THR A 40 -7.44 -11.91 16.74
CA THR A 40 -6.19 -12.36 17.35
C THR A 40 -5.06 -12.36 16.32
N GLN A 41 -5.31 -12.81 15.08
CA GLN A 41 -4.31 -12.70 14.02
C GLN A 41 -3.86 -11.26 13.78
N PHE A 42 -4.82 -10.34 13.62
CA PHE A 42 -4.54 -8.92 13.41
C PHE A 42 -3.67 -8.38 14.54
N MET A 43 -4.08 -8.59 15.78
CA MET A 43 -3.39 -8.07 16.96
C MET A 43 -2.01 -8.65 17.16
N VAL A 44 -1.85 -9.95 16.98
CA VAL A 44 -0.56 -10.61 17.14
C VAL A 44 0.42 -10.11 16.08
N MET A 45 -0.02 -9.96 14.83
CA MET A 45 0.79 -9.39 13.76
C MET A 45 1.04 -7.88 13.93
N PHE A 46 0.05 -7.13 14.42
CA PHE A 46 0.15 -5.72 14.78
C PHE A 46 1.23 -5.50 15.85
N ILE A 47 1.18 -6.26 16.94
CA ILE A 47 2.19 -6.23 18.02
C ILE A 47 3.55 -6.59 17.44
N GLY A 48 3.63 -7.63 16.61
CA GLY A 48 4.86 -8.00 15.93
C GLY A 48 5.45 -6.86 15.11
N LYS A 49 4.60 -6.14 14.37
CA LYS A 49 5.01 -4.99 13.56
C LYS A 49 5.43 -3.81 14.42
N PHE A 50 4.62 -3.45 15.40
CA PHE A 50 4.80 -2.29 16.27
C PHE A 50 6.08 -2.40 17.11
N PHE A 51 6.35 -3.59 17.67
CA PHE A 51 7.56 -3.87 18.45
C PHE A 51 8.75 -4.37 17.60
N GLY A 52 8.66 -4.33 16.27
CA GLY A 52 9.77 -4.70 15.38
C GLY A 52 10.25 -6.15 15.52
N ARG A 53 9.36 -7.08 15.86
CA ARG A 53 9.68 -8.50 16.01
C ARG A 53 9.91 -9.14 14.64
N LYS A 54 11.00 -9.89 14.51
CA LYS A 54 11.47 -10.46 13.23
C LYS A 54 11.05 -11.92 13.01
N SER A 55 10.38 -12.56 13.96
CA SER A 55 10.00 -13.98 13.86
C SER A 55 8.63 -14.25 14.49
N LEU A 56 7.87 -15.19 13.91
CA LEU A 56 6.58 -15.61 14.46
C LEU A 56 6.71 -16.15 15.89
N ARG A 57 7.81 -16.87 16.18
CA ARG A 57 8.08 -17.39 17.53
C ARG A 57 8.26 -16.24 18.53
N GLY A 58 9.07 -15.23 18.19
CA GLY A 58 9.29 -14.07 19.04
C GLY A 58 8.01 -13.28 19.31
N ILE A 59 7.15 -13.15 18.30
CA ILE A 59 5.84 -12.50 18.44
C ILE A 59 4.95 -13.28 19.41
N VAL A 60 4.80 -14.59 19.19
CA VAL A 60 3.94 -15.44 20.03
C VAL A 60 4.43 -15.47 21.48
N MET A 61 5.74 -15.57 21.70
CA MET A 61 6.32 -15.51 23.06
C MET A 61 6.07 -14.16 23.73
N ASN A 62 6.20 -13.06 22.98
CA ASN A 62 5.94 -11.72 23.51
C ASN A 62 4.47 -11.53 23.93
N VAL A 63 3.53 -12.02 23.12
CA VAL A 63 2.09 -11.99 23.45
C VAL A 63 1.78 -12.90 24.63
N ALA A 64 2.37 -14.09 24.70
CA ALA A 64 2.16 -15.03 25.81
C ALA A 64 2.64 -14.44 27.15
N ALA A 65 3.81 -13.79 27.15
CA ALA A 65 4.38 -13.14 28.33
C ALA A 65 3.50 -11.99 28.89
N GLN A 66 2.66 -11.39 28.06
CA GLN A 66 1.79 -10.26 28.43
C GLN A 66 0.30 -10.64 28.43
N SER A 67 -0.03 -11.93 28.42
CA SER A 67 -1.39 -12.45 28.29
C SER A 67 -2.38 -11.85 29.30
N SER A 68 -1.96 -11.65 30.56
CA SER A 68 -2.79 -11.04 31.62
C SER A 68 -3.21 -9.59 31.31
N LYS A 69 -2.37 -8.81 30.61
CA LYS A 69 -2.64 -7.42 30.22
C LYS A 69 -3.40 -7.32 28.90
N LEU A 70 -3.22 -8.30 28.02
CA LEU A 70 -3.78 -8.30 26.66
C LEU A 70 -5.17 -8.95 26.56
N TYR A 71 -5.64 -9.61 27.62
CA TYR A 71 -6.95 -10.25 27.66
C TYR A 71 -8.10 -9.28 27.34
N HIS A 72 -8.05 -8.04 27.85
CA HIS A 72 -9.06 -7.00 27.60
C HIS A 72 -9.12 -6.54 26.13
N LEU A 73 -8.06 -6.78 25.35
CA LEU A 73 -8.06 -6.54 23.90
C LEU A 73 -8.60 -7.75 23.11
N ALA A 74 -9.19 -8.74 23.79
CA ALA A 74 -9.68 -9.98 23.22
C ALA A 74 -8.60 -10.75 22.42
N ILE A 75 -7.34 -10.63 22.85
CA ILE A 75 -6.21 -11.37 22.28
C ILE A 75 -6.10 -12.71 23.00
N LYS A 76 -6.28 -13.81 22.26
CA LYS A 76 -6.09 -15.16 22.79
C LYS A 76 -4.65 -15.63 22.55
N PRO A 77 -4.02 -16.34 23.51
CA PRO A 77 -2.76 -17.03 23.27
C PRO A 77 -2.88 -17.97 22.06
N CYS A 78 -1.87 -18.00 21.22
CA CYS A 78 -1.85 -18.84 20.02
C CYS A 78 -0.48 -19.47 19.82
N SER A 79 -0.41 -20.62 19.17
CA SER A 79 0.87 -21.25 18.84
C SER A 79 1.44 -20.66 17.54
N ARG A 80 2.78 -20.71 17.42
CA ARG A 80 3.49 -20.33 16.18
C ARG A 80 2.93 -21.08 14.95
N ALA A 81 2.62 -22.37 15.11
CA ALA A 81 2.11 -23.21 14.04
C ALA A 81 0.71 -22.76 13.57
N ILE A 82 -0.18 -22.42 14.51
CA ILE A 82 -1.51 -21.90 14.18
C ILE A 82 -1.39 -20.57 13.44
N LEU A 83 -0.57 -19.64 13.95
CA LEU A 83 -0.37 -18.34 13.33
C LEU A 83 0.20 -18.44 11.91
N ALA A 84 1.22 -19.28 11.70
CA ALA A 84 1.80 -19.53 10.38
C ALA A 84 0.75 -20.09 9.40
N ARG A 85 0.03 -21.13 9.81
CA ARG A 85 -1.02 -21.76 9.00
C ARG A 85 -2.14 -20.79 8.64
N VAL A 86 -2.52 -19.92 9.57
CA VAL A 86 -3.58 -18.93 9.34
C VAL A 86 -3.12 -17.82 8.40
N ASN A 87 -1.88 -17.35 8.53
CA ASN A 87 -1.27 -16.40 7.59
C ASN A 87 -1.17 -16.98 6.18
N GLU A 88 -0.97 -18.29 6.06
CA GLU A 88 -0.89 -18.96 4.77
C GLU A 88 -2.26 -19.21 4.14
N LYS A 89 -3.23 -19.76 4.90
CA LYS A 89 -4.48 -20.28 4.33
C LYS A 89 -5.64 -19.29 4.29
N GLN A 90 -5.70 -18.31 5.18
CA GLN A 90 -6.86 -17.43 5.27
C GLN A 90 -6.64 -16.12 4.51
N PRO A 91 -7.62 -15.63 3.73
CA PRO A 91 -7.41 -14.50 2.83
C PRO A 91 -6.81 -13.26 3.51
N ALA A 92 -5.70 -12.76 2.94
CA ALA A 92 -5.13 -11.48 3.30
C ALA A 92 -6.04 -10.29 2.92
N ALA A 93 -6.97 -10.50 1.99
CA ALA A 93 -7.93 -9.50 1.52
C ALA A 93 -8.75 -8.86 2.64
N LEU A 94 -9.01 -9.60 3.74
CA LEU A 94 -9.61 -9.05 4.96
C LEU A 94 -8.88 -7.78 5.43
N PHE A 95 -7.56 -7.82 5.52
CA PHE A 95 -6.76 -6.71 6.00
C PHE A 95 -6.68 -5.57 4.99
N GLY A 96 -6.82 -5.87 3.70
CA GLY A 96 -7.06 -4.85 2.67
C GLY A 96 -8.39 -4.13 2.90
N GLY A 97 -9.47 -4.85 3.18
CA GLY A 97 -10.77 -4.25 3.54
C GLY A 97 -10.69 -3.37 4.78
N VAL A 98 -9.97 -3.81 5.82
CA VAL A 98 -9.71 -3.02 7.03
C VAL A 98 -8.92 -1.76 6.70
N PHE A 99 -7.87 -1.87 5.88
CA PHE A 99 -7.08 -0.73 5.42
C PHE A 99 -7.96 0.31 4.71
N PHE A 100 -8.80 -0.09 3.75
CA PHE A 100 -9.67 0.84 3.03
C PHE A 100 -10.69 1.52 3.95
N LYS A 101 -11.18 0.82 4.99
CA LYS A 101 -12.05 1.44 6.00
C LYS A 101 -11.33 2.46 6.88
N LEU A 102 -10.08 2.19 7.27
CA LEU A 102 -9.25 3.16 7.97
C LEU A 102 -8.92 4.37 7.07
N LEU A 103 -8.63 4.10 5.80
CA LEU A 103 -8.36 5.13 4.80
C LEU A 103 -9.56 6.06 4.60
N GLU A 104 -10.78 5.51 4.53
CA GLU A 104 -12.01 6.31 4.43
C GLU A 104 -12.15 7.30 5.60
N ARG A 105 -11.71 6.92 6.80
CA ARG A 105 -11.67 7.82 7.97
C ARG A 105 -10.58 8.88 7.82
N CYS A 106 -9.39 8.51 7.38
CA CYS A 106 -8.30 9.45 7.08
C CYS A 106 -8.72 10.49 6.03
N ARG A 107 -9.52 10.10 5.02
CA ARG A 107 -10.03 11.00 3.99
C ARG A 107 -10.98 12.07 4.52
N GLN A 108 -11.65 11.86 5.65
CA GLN A 108 -12.49 12.91 6.26
C GLN A 108 -11.66 14.12 6.70
N PHE A 109 -10.37 13.91 6.95
CA PHE A 109 -9.43 14.96 7.31
C PHE A 109 -8.67 15.48 6.08
N ALA A 110 -8.51 14.69 5.02
CA ALA A 110 -7.77 15.10 3.83
C ALA A 110 -8.59 16.05 2.93
N PRO A 111 -7.96 17.02 2.26
CA PRO A 111 -8.65 17.89 1.30
C PRO A 111 -9.20 17.07 0.13
N ALA A 112 -10.41 17.42 -0.33
CA ALA A 112 -11.02 16.79 -1.48
C ALA A 112 -10.16 16.99 -2.75
N HIS A 113 -10.05 15.94 -3.56
CA HIS A 113 -9.36 15.99 -4.83
C HIS A 113 -10.03 17.02 -5.77
N ARG A 114 -9.23 17.86 -6.44
CA ARG A 114 -9.75 18.94 -7.29
C ARG A 114 -10.25 18.46 -8.65
N PHE A 115 -9.89 17.25 -9.08
CA PHE A 115 -10.17 16.80 -10.45
C PHE A 115 -11.33 15.79 -10.49
N LYS A 116 -12.30 16.06 -11.36
CA LYS A 116 -13.36 15.13 -11.80
C LYS A 116 -13.09 14.75 -13.25
N PHE A 117 -12.80 13.48 -13.51
CA PHE A 117 -12.60 12.97 -14.87
C PHE A 117 -13.86 12.28 -15.38
N LYS A 118 -14.20 12.50 -16.66
CA LYS A 118 -15.31 11.82 -17.34
C LYS A 118 -14.97 10.36 -17.72
N SER A 119 -13.70 10.02 -17.82
CA SER A 119 -13.19 8.70 -18.22
C SER A 119 -12.37 8.03 -17.11
N LYS A 120 -12.21 6.70 -17.19
CA LYS A 120 -11.41 5.93 -16.24
C LYS A 120 -9.93 6.28 -16.41
N LEU A 121 -9.38 7.01 -15.44
CA LEU A 121 -7.96 7.30 -15.35
C LEU A 121 -7.24 6.10 -14.71
N TYR A 122 -6.32 5.46 -15.43
CA TYR A 122 -5.48 4.40 -14.90
C TYR A 122 -4.06 4.94 -14.70
N LEU A 123 -3.73 5.31 -13.46
CA LEU A 123 -2.36 5.66 -13.07
C LEU A 123 -1.67 4.37 -12.62
N LEU A 124 -0.78 3.82 -13.46
CA LEU A 124 0.01 2.64 -13.12
C LEU A 124 1.30 3.10 -12.42
N ASP A 125 1.38 2.82 -11.13
CA ASP A 125 2.64 2.89 -10.38
C ASP A 125 2.76 1.62 -9.52
N ALA A 126 3.97 1.07 -9.44
CA ALA A 126 4.25 -0.22 -8.82
C ALA A 126 5.44 -0.12 -7.86
N ILE A 127 5.28 -0.61 -6.63
CA ILE A 127 6.41 -0.86 -5.74
C ILE A 127 6.97 -2.24 -6.03
N THR A 128 8.26 -2.33 -6.33
CA THR A 128 9.02 -3.56 -6.13
C THR A 128 9.44 -3.73 -4.69
N ILE A 129 9.28 -4.95 -4.22
CA ILE A 129 9.83 -5.42 -2.96
C ILE A 129 10.91 -6.43 -3.34
N ASP A 130 12.12 -6.20 -2.87
CA ASP A 130 13.22 -7.14 -3.10
C ASP A 130 12.94 -8.44 -2.33
N LEU A 131 12.82 -9.52 -3.09
CA LEU A 131 12.57 -10.87 -2.57
C LEU A 131 13.64 -11.81 -3.10
N CYS A 132 14.13 -12.71 -2.24
CA CYS A 132 15.00 -13.80 -2.67
C CYS A 132 14.15 -14.86 -3.39
N LEU A 133 14.33 -15.02 -4.70
CA LEU A 133 13.54 -15.96 -5.51
C LEU A 133 13.60 -17.40 -4.99
N SER A 134 14.73 -17.82 -4.40
CA SER A 134 14.87 -19.14 -3.75
C SER A 134 13.91 -19.33 -2.57
N LEU A 135 13.55 -18.26 -1.86
CA LEU A 135 12.61 -18.28 -0.74
C LEU A 135 11.16 -17.98 -1.16
N PHE A 136 10.97 -17.32 -2.30
CA PHE A 136 9.68 -16.86 -2.80
C PHE A 136 9.47 -17.27 -4.27
N PRO A 137 9.27 -18.56 -4.56
CA PRO A 137 9.17 -19.07 -5.94
C PRO A 137 7.93 -18.57 -6.69
N TRP A 138 6.92 -18.05 -5.98
CA TRP A 138 5.72 -17.44 -6.57
C TRP A 138 5.94 -15.99 -7.02
N ALA A 139 7.05 -15.36 -6.62
CA ALA A 139 7.33 -13.97 -6.96
C ALA A 139 7.81 -13.88 -8.41
N THR A 140 7.24 -12.95 -9.16
CA THR A 140 7.67 -12.68 -10.53
C THR A 140 8.91 -11.80 -10.49
N PHE A 141 9.96 -12.20 -11.20
CA PHE A 141 11.13 -11.35 -11.41
C PHE A 141 10.73 -10.13 -12.24
N VAL A 142 10.99 -8.95 -11.71
CA VAL A 142 10.86 -7.70 -12.45
C VAL A 142 12.25 -7.04 -12.44
N SER A 143 12.99 -7.17 -13.54
CA SER A 143 14.27 -6.48 -13.69
C SER A 143 14.03 -4.98 -13.83
N PHE A 144 14.28 -4.24 -12.76
CA PHE A 144 14.59 -2.83 -12.86
C PHE A 144 16.07 -2.74 -13.20
N SER A 145 16.39 -2.61 -14.48
CA SER A 145 17.76 -2.33 -14.88
C SER A 145 18.13 -0.98 -14.28
N GLU A 146 19.07 -1.01 -13.33
CA GLU A 146 19.66 0.18 -12.73
C GLU A 146 20.10 1.13 -13.85
N GLY A 147 19.47 2.31 -13.90
CA GLY A 147 20.00 3.50 -14.55
C GLY A 147 20.13 3.52 -16.08
N LYS A 148 20.24 2.40 -16.81
CA LYS A 148 20.74 2.41 -18.20
C LYS A 148 19.83 1.89 -19.31
N THR A 149 18.67 1.30 -19.02
CA THR A 149 17.70 0.96 -20.08
C THR A 149 16.53 1.92 -20.06
N HIS A 150 16.28 2.57 -21.19
CA HIS A 150 15.15 3.47 -21.38
C HIS A 150 13.81 2.81 -21.04
N GLU A 151 12.92 3.58 -20.42
CA GLU A 151 11.53 3.20 -20.08
C GLU A 151 10.71 2.81 -21.31
N SER A 152 11.19 3.12 -22.52
CA SER A 152 10.66 2.67 -23.80
C SER A 152 10.57 1.14 -23.93
N ASN A 153 11.48 0.37 -23.32
CA ASN A 153 11.41 -1.09 -23.35
C ASN A 153 10.21 -1.66 -22.57
N TRP A 154 9.73 -0.93 -21.56
CA TRP A 154 8.51 -1.26 -20.81
C TRP A 154 7.24 -0.89 -21.57
N ALA A 155 7.27 0.29 -22.22
CA ALA A 155 6.21 0.71 -23.13
C ALA A 155 5.90 -0.38 -24.18
N ASN A 156 6.96 -1.02 -24.69
CA ASN A 156 6.88 -2.06 -25.70
C ASN A 156 6.19 -3.36 -25.24
N ALA A 157 6.08 -3.62 -23.94
CA ALA A 157 5.46 -4.82 -23.39
C ALA A 157 3.97 -4.61 -23.00
N LEU A 158 3.52 -3.36 -22.92
CA LEU A 158 2.17 -3.02 -22.47
C LEU A 158 1.20 -2.92 -23.66
N LYS A 159 0.19 -3.80 -23.71
CA LYS A 159 -0.97 -3.61 -24.58
C LYS A 159 -1.95 -2.65 -23.91
N LEU A 160 -1.94 -1.39 -24.32
CA LEU A 160 -2.78 -0.34 -23.74
C LEU A 160 -4.02 -0.10 -24.62
N PRO A 161 -5.25 -0.13 -24.07
CA PRO A 161 -6.44 0.25 -24.84
C PRO A 161 -6.41 1.73 -25.23
N ARG A 162 -7.08 2.10 -26.33
CA ARG A 162 -7.20 3.50 -26.78
C ARG A 162 -7.75 4.38 -25.65
N GLY A 163 -7.10 5.53 -25.42
CA GLY A 163 -7.41 6.45 -24.30
C GLY A 163 -6.68 6.15 -22.98
N SER A 164 -5.68 5.25 -22.98
CA SER A 164 -4.88 4.94 -21.80
C SER A 164 -3.71 5.89 -21.62
N PHE A 165 -3.71 6.68 -20.55
CA PHE A 165 -2.64 7.62 -20.23
C PHE A 165 -1.42 6.89 -19.68
N VAL A 166 -0.29 6.95 -20.38
CA VAL A 166 0.99 6.41 -19.88
C VAL A 166 2.03 7.51 -19.92
N VAL A 167 2.59 7.81 -18.75
CA VAL A 167 3.57 8.87 -18.53
C VAL A 167 4.92 8.22 -18.24
N PHE A 168 5.91 8.52 -19.08
CA PHE A 168 7.31 8.17 -18.87
C PHE A 168 8.03 9.36 -18.23
N ASP A 169 8.83 9.11 -17.20
CA ASP A 169 9.57 10.12 -16.46
C ASP A 169 11.07 9.96 -16.72
N ARG A 170 11.47 10.12 -17.99
CA ARG A 170 12.85 10.42 -18.37
C ARG A 170 12.89 11.36 -19.57
N GLY A 171 13.72 12.39 -19.44
CA GLY A 171 13.92 13.42 -20.44
C GLY A 171 14.35 12.84 -21.78
N PHE A 172 13.51 13.06 -22.79
CA PHE A 172 13.89 12.98 -24.20
C PHE A 172 14.26 14.39 -24.65
N SER A 173 15.44 14.53 -25.24
CA SER A 173 15.87 15.73 -25.94
C SER A 173 15.30 15.68 -27.35
N GLU A 174 14.26 16.47 -27.62
CA GLU A 174 13.76 16.97 -28.92
C GLU A 174 12.24 16.82 -29.11
N ASP A 175 11.64 17.84 -29.73
CA ASP A 175 10.21 18.03 -29.96
C ASP A 175 9.77 17.39 -31.28
N ARG A 176 9.29 16.14 -31.22
CA ARG A 176 8.73 15.40 -32.38
C ARG A 176 7.61 14.45 -31.96
N GLU A 177 6.73 14.09 -32.89
CA GLU A 177 5.94 12.85 -32.78
C GLU A 177 6.91 11.67 -32.57
N ILE A 178 6.74 10.93 -31.48
CA ILE A 178 7.63 9.83 -31.13
C ILE A 178 6.91 8.53 -31.47
N PHE A 179 7.33 7.90 -32.57
CA PHE A 179 6.97 6.52 -32.84
C PHE A 179 7.84 5.61 -31.97
N LEU A 180 7.32 5.19 -30.82
CA LEU A 180 7.92 4.06 -30.09
C LEU A 180 7.75 2.83 -30.99
N GLY A 181 8.87 2.26 -31.47
CA GLY A 181 8.92 1.34 -32.63
C GLY A 181 8.05 0.06 -32.63
N LYS A 182 7.15 -0.13 -31.66
CA LYS A 182 6.11 -1.17 -31.63
C LYS A 182 4.71 -0.70 -31.20
N ILE A 183 4.53 0.59 -30.86
CA ILE A 183 3.21 1.18 -30.58
C ILE A 183 2.72 1.82 -31.89
N PRO A 184 1.64 1.32 -32.51
CA PRO A 184 1.20 1.78 -33.83
C PRO A 184 0.54 3.17 -33.83
N ASP A 185 0.23 3.72 -32.66
CA ASP A 185 -0.47 5.00 -32.51
C ASP A 185 0.51 6.16 -32.24
N SER A 186 0.28 7.32 -32.87
CA SER A 186 1.05 8.55 -32.63
C SER A 186 0.91 9.00 -31.16
N LEU A 187 2.04 9.33 -30.54
CA LEU A 187 2.10 9.82 -29.17
C LEU A 187 2.45 11.32 -29.17
N ARG A 188 1.70 12.08 -28.37
CA ARG A 188 1.91 13.51 -28.13
C ARG A 188 2.93 13.71 -27.02
N MET A 189 3.93 14.55 -27.27
CA MET A 189 4.80 15.05 -26.21
C MET A 189 4.24 16.36 -25.64
N VAL A 190 4.35 16.52 -24.32
CA VAL A 190 3.92 17.70 -23.57
C VAL A 190 5.09 18.22 -22.75
N CYS A 191 5.52 19.43 -23.08
CA CYS A 191 6.49 20.19 -22.30
C CYS A 191 5.75 21.13 -21.33
N TYR A 192 6.05 21.01 -20.04
CA TYR A 192 5.51 21.89 -19.01
C TYR A 192 6.65 22.51 -18.21
N ARG A 193 6.69 23.85 -18.18
CA ARG A 193 7.65 24.58 -17.37
C ARG A 193 7.01 24.93 -16.03
N VAL A 194 7.61 24.44 -14.94
CA VAL A 194 7.13 24.74 -13.58
C VAL A 194 7.41 26.21 -13.28
N PRO A 195 6.40 27.07 -13.07
CA PRO A 195 6.60 28.51 -12.89
C PRO A 195 7.49 28.85 -11.69
N GLU A 196 7.41 28.04 -10.63
CA GLU A 196 8.09 28.24 -9.35
C GLU A 196 9.58 27.90 -9.38
N THR A 197 10.00 26.95 -10.22
CA THR A 197 11.38 26.42 -10.23
C THR A 197 12.08 26.61 -11.58
N GLY A 198 11.36 27.02 -12.61
CA GLY A 198 11.87 27.15 -13.98
C GLY A 198 12.21 25.82 -14.65
N LYS A 199 12.06 24.67 -13.97
CA LYS A 199 12.36 23.33 -14.49
C LYS A 199 11.35 22.94 -15.58
N GLU A 200 11.87 22.41 -16.67
CA GLU A 200 11.08 21.82 -17.74
C GLU A 200 10.83 20.35 -17.45
N LEU A 201 9.56 19.97 -17.40
CA LEU A 201 9.08 18.60 -17.33
C LEU A 201 8.58 18.21 -18.72
N ARG A 202 8.96 17.01 -19.19
CA ARG A 202 8.54 16.48 -20.48
C ARG A 202 7.77 15.20 -20.25
N PHE A 203 6.58 15.11 -20.82
CA PHE A 203 5.69 13.97 -20.69
C PHE A 203 5.33 13.45 -22.09
N ILE A 204 5.19 12.15 -22.24
CA ILE A 204 4.64 11.52 -23.46
C ILE A 204 3.25 11.02 -23.10
N THR A 205 2.28 11.16 -24.01
CA THR A 205 0.90 10.69 -23.79
C THR A 205 0.22 10.38 -25.12
N ASN A 206 -0.76 9.48 -25.12
CA ASN A 206 -1.69 9.27 -26.24
C ASN A 206 -2.98 10.12 -26.07
N ALA A 207 -3.03 11.00 -25.07
CA ALA A 207 -4.17 11.85 -24.78
C ALA A 207 -4.06 13.21 -25.46
N ASP A 208 -4.51 13.24 -26.70
CA ASP A 208 -4.71 14.44 -27.50
C ASP A 208 -5.76 15.41 -26.91
N HIS A 209 -6.83 14.88 -26.31
CA HIS A 209 -7.97 15.64 -25.79
C HIS A 209 -7.70 16.42 -24.48
N LEU A 210 -6.56 16.22 -23.81
CA LEU A 210 -6.23 16.91 -22.57
C LEU A 210 -5.27 18.10 -22.79
N SER A 211 -5.43 19.16 -22.01
CA SER A 211 -4.49 20.29 -22.08
C SER A 211 -3.12 19.92 -21.49
N ALA A 212 -2.05 20.57 -21.96
CA ALA A 212 -0.70 20.39 -21.42
C ALA A 212 -0.62 20.62 -19.90
N LYS A 213 -1.37 21.61 -19.40
CA LYS A 213 -1.50 21.91 -17.98
C LYS A 213 -2.18 20.77 -17.22
N THR A 214 -3.28 20.24 -17.74
CA THR A 214 -3.99 19.10 -17.13
C THR A 214 -3.10 17.86 -17.06
N ILE A 215 -2.30 17.61 -18.09
CA ILE A 215 -1.35 16.49 -18.12
C ILE A 215 -0.25 16.70 -17.07
N ALA A 216 0.30 17.90 -16.95
CA ALA A 216 1.28 18.22 -15.92
C ALA A 216 0.72 18.07 -14.49
N ASP A 217 -0.51 18.52 -14.26
CA ASP A 217 -1.21 18.36 -12.99
C ASP A 217 -1.46 16.88 -12.66
N LEU A 218 -1.89 16.08 -13.64
CA LEU A 218 -2.04 14.62 -13.51
C LEU A 218 -0.72 13.93 -13.14
N CYS A 219 0.39 14.32 -13.77
CA CYS A 219 1.71 13.81 -13.45
C CYS A 219 2.18 14.23 -12.05
N LYS A 220 1.80 15.43 -11.60
CA LYS A 220 2.07 15.92 -10.25
C LYS A 220 1.31 15.11 -9.20
N GLU A 221 0.05 14.77 -9.47
CA GLU A 221 -0.72 13.84 -8.62
C GLU A 221 -0.14 12.42 -8.66
N ARG A 222 0.34 11.94 -9.82
CA ARG A 222 1.09 10.66 -9.91
C ARG A 222 2.33 10.68 -9.01
N TRP A 223 3.07 11.78 -8.97
CA TRP A 223 4.26 11.88 -8.14
C TRP A 223 3.95 11.74 -6.64
N GLN A 224 2.75 12.14 -6.20
CA GLN A 224 2.31 11.89 -4.82
C GLN A 224 2.13 10.38 -4.54
N ILE A 225 1.72 9.58 -5.52
CA ILE A 225 1.66 8.10 -5.40
C ILE A 225 3.08 7.54 -5.23
N GLU A 226 4.04 8.03 -6.01
CA GLU A 226 5.44 7.61 -5.89
C GLU A 226 6.04 8.04 -4.53
N ILE A 227 5.73 9.26 -4.07
CA ILE A 227 6.12 9.76 -2.74
C ILE A 227 5.49 8.90 -1.66
N PHE A 228 4.22 8.53 -1.78
CA PHE A 228 3.54 7.59 -0.88
C PHE A 228 4.23 6.22 -0.86
N PHE A 229 4.64 5.72 -2.02
CA PHE A 229 5.33 4.44 -2.13
C PHE A 229 6.78 4.48 -1.61
N LYS A 230 7.50 5.57 -1.86
CA LYS A 230 8.79 5.86 -1.23
C LYS A 230 8.64 5.96 0.29
N TRP A 231 7.57 6.59 0.73
CA TRP A 231 7.21 6.71 2.13
C TRP A 231 6.89 5.33 2.74
N ILE A 232 6.14 4.45 2.06
CA ILE A 232 5.94 3.05 2.48
C ILE A 232 7.30 2.36 2.62
N ARG A 233 8.17 2.42 1.61
CA ARG A 233 9.49 1.76 1.71
C ARG A 233 10.30 2.27 2.92
N GLN A 234 10.27 3.57 3.19
CA GLN A 234 11.02 4.20 4.28
C GLN A 234 10.44 3.90 5.67
N ASN A 235 9.12 3.90 5.82
CA ASN A 235 8.45 3.82 7.12
C ASN A 235 7.96 2.41 7.45
N LEU A 236 7.56 1.64 6.44
CA LEU A 236 7.10 0.29 6.63
C LEU A 236 8.25 -0.68 6.93
N LYS A 237 9.54 -0.30 6.80
CA LYS A 237 10.77 -1.07 7.16
C LYS A 237 10.54 -2.57 7.37
N VAL A 238 10.00 -3.27 6.37
CA VAL A 238 9.73 -4.71 6.48
C VAL A 238 11.03 -5.41 6.19
N LYS A 239 11.93 -5.45 7.19
CA LYS A 239 13.26 -6.04 7.05
C LYS A 239 13.22 -7.57 6.96
N THR A 240 12.09 -8.18 7.31
CA THR A 240 11.97 -9.64 7.41
C THR A 240 10.51 -10.05 7.23
N PHE A 241 10.27 -10.98 6.31
CA PHE A 241 8.95 -11.57 6.11
C PHE A 241 8.73 -12.73 7.09
N LEU A 242 7.53 -12.80 7.66
CA LEU A 242 7.15 -13.76 8.68
C LEU A 242 6.58 -15.07 8.08
N GLY A 243 6.59 -15.20 6.76
CA GLY A 243 6.21 -16.39 6.02
C GLY A 243 6.65 -16.28 4.56
N THR A 244 6.73 -17.42 3.88
CA THR A 244 7.21 -17.53 2.49
C THR A 244 6.08 -17.58 1.46
N SER A 245 4.83 -17.81 1.88
CA SER A 245 3.69 -17.83 0.95
C SER A 245 3.23 -16.42 0.58
N LYS A 246 2.71 -16.27 -0.65
CA LYS A 246 2.15 -15.00 -1.16
C LYS A 246 1.16 -14.38 -0.18
N ASN A 247 0.25 -15.21 0.34
CA ASN A 247 -0.79 -14.76 1.26
C ASN A 247 -0.23 -14.31 2.63
N ALA A 248 0.83 -14.96 3.14
CA ALA A 248 1.48 -14.56 4.38
C ALA A 248 2.21 -13.21 4.22
N VAL A 249 2.88 -13.01 3.09
CA VAL A 249 3.52 -11.73 2.75
C VAL A 249 2.48 -10.62 2.62
N LEU A 250 1.40 -10.84 1.86
CA LEU A 250 0.32 -9.88 1.71
C LEU A 250 -0.36 -9.55 3.05
N THR A 251 -0.58 -10.55 3.90
CA THR A 251 -1.10 -10.34 5.27
C THR A 251 -0.21 -9.39 6.04
N GLN A 252 1.10 -9.60 6.02
CA GLN A 252 2.05 -8.75 6.73
C GLN A 252 2.08 -7.32 6.18
N ILE A 253 2.02 -7.15 4.85
CA ILE A 253 2.01 -5.83 4.19
C ILE A 253 0.73 -5.07 4.57
N TRP A 254 -0.44 -5.68 4.39
CA TRP A 254 -1.71 -5.03 4.71
C TRP A 254 -1.81 -4.64 6.18
N ILE A 255 -1.40 -5.52 7.10
CA ILE A 255 -1.41 -5.20 8.53
C ILE A 255 -0.44 -4.06 8.83
N ALA A 256 0.74 -4.05 8.20
CA ALA A 256 1.70 -2.96 8.40
C ALA A 256 1.18 -1.60 7.88
N LEU A 257 0.41 -1.59 6.79
CA LEU A 257 -0.30 -0.40 6.31
C LEU A 257 -1.42 0.03 7.29
N CYS A 258 -2.18 -0.93 7.82
CA CYS A 258 -3.19 -0.64 8.86
C CYS A 258 -2.56 -0.04 10.12
N VAL A 259 -1.46 -0.62 10.60
CA VAL A 259 -0.71 -0.12 11.77
C VAL A 259 -0.32 1.33 11.54
N TYR A 260 0.18 1.66 10.35
CA TYR A 260 0.54 3.01 10.03
C TYR A 260 -0.67 3.96 10.06
N LEU A 261 -1.78 3.63 9.38
CA LEU A 261 -2.97 4.49 9.38
C LEU A 261 -3.51 4.70 10.80
N LEU A 262 -3.49 3.66 11.64
CA LEU A 262 -3.87 3.79 13.05
C LEU A 262 -2.97 4.77 13.80
N LEU A 263 -1.65 4.73 13.56
CA LEU A 263 -0.72 5.69 14.16
C LEU A 263 -0.91 7.11 13.62
N ALA A 264 -1.19 7.26 12.32
CA ALA A 264 -1.49 8.55 11.72
C ALA A 264 -2.77 9.16 12.32
N LEU A 265 -3.82 8.34 12.52
CA LEU A 265 -5.08 8.76 13.14
C LEU A 265 -4.96 9.13 14.62
N LEU A 266 -3.90 8.73 15.33
CA LEU A 266 -3.67 9.14 16.72
C LEU A 266 -2.95 10.48 16.86
N LYS A 267 -2.34 10.98 15.79
CA LYS A 267 -1.61 12.25 15.84
C LYS A 267 -2.55 13.43 16.04
N PRO A 268 -2.05 14.60 16.48
CA PRO A 268 -2.84 15.82 16.55
C PRO A 268 -3.42 16.20 15.17
N PRO A 269 -4.56 16.93 15.11
CA PRO A 269 -5.25 17.27 13.86
C PRO A 269 -4.35 17.93 12.80
N GLU A 270 -3.43 18.79 13.23
CA GLU A 270 -2.48 19.48 12.35
C GLU A 270 -1.53 18.50 11.65
N GLN A 271 -1.10 17.45 12.34
CA GLN A 271 -0.21 16.41 11.79
C GLN A 271 -0.99 15.33 11.03
N GLN A 272 -2.23 15.04 11.43
CA GLN A 272 -3.15 14.18 10.68
C GLN A 272 -3.35 14.71 9.27
N LEU A 273 -3.52 16.02 9.10
CA LEU A 273 -3.68 16.68 7.80
C LEU A 273 -2.47 16.50 6.87
N VAL A 274 -1.26 16.43 7.42
CA VAL A 274 -0.03 16.28 6.63
C VAL A 274 0.17 14.82 6.22
N GLU A 275 -0.04 13.89 7.15
CA GLU A 275 0.12 12.45 6.85
C GLU A 275 -1.03 11.92 5.99
N CYS A 276 -2.28 12.26 6.31
CA CYS A 276 -3.44 11.84 5.53
C CYS A 276 -3.49 12.48 4.14
N ARG A 277 -2.82 13.63 3.93
CA ARG A 277 -2.66 14.22 2.58
C ARG A 277 -1.91 13.30 1.62
N GLN A 278 -0.99 12.47 2.11
CA GLN A 278 -0.30 11.50 1.25
C GLN A 278 -1.22 10.38 0.75
N PHE A 279 -2.41 10.25 1.35
CA PHE A 279 -3.41 9.24 1.05
C PHE A 279 -4.64 9.81 0.34
N SER A 280 -4.69 11.12 0.07
CA SER A 280 -5.86 11.77 -0.56
C SER A 280 -6.13 11.29 -1.99
N LEU A 281 -5.17 10.56 -2.58
CA LEU A 281 -5.22 10.02 -3.94
C LEU A 281 -5.67 8.56 -4.04
N PHE A 282 -5.69 7.84 -2.92
CA PHE A 282 -6.19 6.47 -2.84
C PHE A 282 -7.63 6.46 -2.45
#